data_AF-A0A9W7Y922-F1
#
_entry.id   AF-A0A9W7Y922-F1
#
_cell.length_a   1.000
_cell.length_b   1.000
_cell.length_c   1.000
_cell.angle_alpha   90.00
_cell.angle_beta   90.00
_cell.angle_gamma   90.00
#
_symmetry.space_group_name_H-M   'P 1'
#
loop_
_entity.id
_entity.type
_entity.pdbx_description
1 polymer ?
#
loop_
_entity_poly.entity_id
_entity_poly.type
_entity_poly.pdbx_seq_one_letter_code
_entity_poly.pdbx_strand_id
1 'polypeptide(L)'
;MLDLKNSTYADIRPHRSTLWHRFELWMINDGKMYTYFGFWILIEVLLFSLALVNYRYYPLWQNMDKLLGGSFVAARAAALVLHVNSALVLLPICRTTISWIRTTPLNRIIPFDHAVLFHRVIGYSIVLFMFIHAAAHYRNYYMVSKAMDVPYWKLLFTTGHSITGHLMLAIMIIMGVTGHSKIRGKHFNLFWNLHHLFVLYFACFSIHGGFCLLKKNLPPYCSTGAAFYKYWIPSGILYLFERLAREIRANVRAKHMRVQKVILHPGKVLEVQYHKPMGFKSLAGQYAFLNCPTVSTEQWHPFTLTSAPEEDYVSMHIRVTGDWTRAFSNALGAREEHWKALEKSLDGEDSRSESTPKKDPPPLLQPLPRDSVAYTPMMARSSGMMAPHQSGRASRRRTTMLLVDQTDNAEFRAAHPNPFSSNNGTPRGSGLVSRLSQYLTGGMLSGPTTAVSNGWTTTTRSTMTTAMFSSGAQS
;
A
#
# COMPACT_ATOMS: atom_id res chain seq x y z
N MET A 1 -45.96 45.35 -24.76
CA MET A 1 -46.52 44.58 -23.64
C MET A 1 -46.26 43.10 -23.93
N LEU A 2 -45.09 42.58 -23.54
CA LEU A 2 -44.84 41.15 -23.38
C LEU A 2 -43.72 41.02 -22.34
N ASP A 3 -44.11 40.52 -21.18
CA ASP A 3 -43.37 40.50 -19.93
C ASP A 3 -42.45 39.28 -19.89
N LEU A 4 -41.14 39.48 -20.05
CA LEU A 4 -40.10 38.44 -19.95
C LEU A 4 -39.52 38.37 -18.53
N LYS A 5 -40.38 38.38 -17.51
CA LYS A 5 -40.03 38.05 -16.13
C LYS A 5 -40.90 36.88 -15.67
N ASN A 6 -40.45 35.65 -15.94
CA ASN A 6 -40.71 34.45 -15.11
C ASN A 6 -40.24 33.15 -15.82
N SER A 7 -39.01 33.11 -16.35
CA SER A 7 -38.35 31.80 -16.50
C SER A 7 -37.75 31.44 -15.15
N THR A 8 -38.62 30.93 -14.28
CA THR A 8 -38.27 30.35 -12.99
C THR A 8 -37.18 29.31 -13.19
N TYR A 9 -36.04 29.50 -12.53
CA TYR A 9 -35.11 28.43 -12.21
C TYR A 9 -35.92 27.24 -11.70
N ALA A 10 -36.05 26.21 -12.53
CA ALA A 10 -36.64 24.95 -12.09
C ALA A 10 -35.79 24.46 -10.93
N ASP A 11 -36.37 24.47 -9.74
CA ASP A 11 -35.84 23.87 -8.53
C ASP A 11 -35.59 22.38 -8.82
N ILE A 12 -34.36 22.04 -9.21
CA ILE A 12 -33.90 20.66 -9.34
C ILE A 12 -33.81 20.11 -7.92
N ARG A 13 -34.97 19.72 -7.37
CA ARG A 13 -35.01 18.96 -6.13
C ARG A 13 -34.20 17.69 -6.36
N PRO A 14 -33.18 17.38 -5.52
CA PRO A 14 -32.38 16.18 -5.70
C PRO A 14 -33.33 14.99 -5.68
N HIS A 15 -33.44 14.30 -6.81
CA HIS A 15 -34.25 13.09 -6.93
C HIS A 15 -33.81 12.16 -5.79
N ARG A 16 -34.77 11.74 -4.95
CA ARG A 16 -34.48 10.92 -3.77
C ARG A 16 -33.90 9.60 -4.26
N SER A 17 -32.58 9.49 -4.28
CA SER A 17 -31.89 8.36 -4.89
C SER A 17 -32.36 7.06 -4.25
N THR A 18 -32.91 6.16 -5.07
CA THR A 18 -33.27 4.82 -4.64
C THR A 18 -32.03 4.11 -4.09
N LEU A 19 -32.22 3.12 -3.22
CA LEU A 19 -31.11 2.31 -2.71
C LEU A 19 -30.28 1.72 -3.87
N TRP A 20 -30.94 1.34 -4.97
CA TRP A 20 -30.30 0.89 -6.20
C TRP A 20 -29.43 1.96 -6.83
N HIS A 21 -29.91 3.20 -6.98
CA HIS A 21 -29.09 4.27 -7.53
C HIS A 21 -27.87 4.58 -6.65
N ARG A 22 -28.02 4.52 -5.32
CA ARG A 22 -26.88 4.66 -4.39
C ARG A 22 -25.89 3.51 -4.53
N PHE A 23 -26.38 2.29 -4.72
CA PHE A 23 -25.54 1.12 -4.94
C PHE A 23 -24.80 1.20 -6.27
N GLU A 24 -25.46 1.63 -7.35
CA GLU A 24 -24.81 1.85 -8.66
C GLU A 24 -23.72 2.91 -8.56
N LEU A 25 -24.01 4.05 -7.94
CA LEU A 25 -23.01 5.10 -7.70
C LEU A 25 -21.83 4.59 -6.88
N TRP A 26 -22.10 3.78 -5.85
CA TRP A 26 -21.05 3.15 -5.05
C TRP A 26 -20.24 2.13 -5.86
N MET A 27 -20.89 1.28 -6.67
CA MET A 27 -20.25 0.29 -7.53
C MET A 27 -19.34 0.93 -8.58
N ILE A 28 -19.77 2.08 -9.12
CA ILE A 28 -19.01 2.86 -10.09
C ILE A 28 -17.77 3.51 -9.44
N ASN A 29 -17.92 4.07 -8.23
CA ASN A 29 -16.85 4.80 -7.55
C ASN A 29 -15.85 3.86 -6.87
N ASP A 30 -16.31 3.04 -5.93
CA ASP A 30 -15.44 2.27 -5.03
C ASP A 30 -15.70 0.75 -5.08
N GLY A 31 -16.86 0.30 -5.58
CA GLY A 31 -17.28 -1.09 -5.43
C GLY A 31 -16.33 -2.10 -6.10
N LYS A 32 -15.67 -1.75 -7.21
CA LYS A 32 -14.65 -2.60 -7.84
C LYS A 32 -13.49 -2.94 -6.90
N MET A 33 -13.11 -1.99 -6.05
CA MET A 33 -12.04 -2.19 -5.07
C MET A 33 -12.51 -3.18 -3.99
N TYR A 34 -13.69 -2.96 -3.42
CA TYR A 34 -14.23 -3.80 -2.35
C TYR A 34 -14.59 -5.21 -2.82
N THR A 35 -15.11 -5.38 -4.03
CA THR A 35 -15.39 -6.70 -4.59
C THR A 35 -14.10 -7.49 -4.84
N TYR A 36 -13.06 -6.85 -5.36
CA TYR A 36 -11.75 -7.48 -5.55
C TYR A 36 -11.14 -7.95 -4.21
N PHE A 37 -11.10 -7.07 -3.19
CA PHE A 37 -10.57 -7.46 -1.87
C PHE A 37 -11.45 -8.46 -1.15
N GLY A 38 -12.78 -8.36 -1.27
CA GLY A 38 -13.71 -9.35 -0.74
C GLY A 38 -13.50 -10.72 -1.36
N PHE A 39 -13.31 -10.78 -2.67
CA PHE A 39 -12.97 -12.01 -3.39
C PHE A 39 -11.61 -12.57 -2.97
N TRP A 40 -10.60 -11.73 -2.76
CA TRP A 40 -9.30 -12.14 -2.23
C TRP A 40 -9.42 -12.77 -0.84
N ILE A 41 -10.15 -12.13 0.08
CA ILE A 41 -10.40 -12.67 1.43
C ILE A 41 -11.14 -14.01 1.35
N LEU A 42 -12.13 -14.12 0.44
CA LEU A 42 -12.84 -15.38 0.21
C LEU A 42 -11.89 -16.50 -0.25
N ILE A 43 -10.94 -16.21 -1.15
CA ILE A 43 -9.91 -17.17 -1.58
C ILE A 43 -9.06 -17.61 -0.37
N GLU A 44 -8.63 -16.68 0.48
CA GLU A 44 -7.83 -17.02 1.66
C GLU A 44 -8.60 -17.91 2.65
N VAL A 45 -9.86 -17.57 2.92
CA VAL A 45 -10.74 -18.36 3.80
C VAL A 45 -10.98 -19.75 3.22
N LEU A 46 -11.24 -19.84 1.91
CA LEU A 46 -11.43 -21.11 1.22
C LEU A 46 -10.16 -21.95 1.27
N LEU A 47 -9.00 -21.36 0.97
CA LEU A 47 -7.70 -22.03 1.03
C LEU A 47 -7.41 -22.58 2.43
N PHE A 48 -7.64 -21.76 3.46
CA PHE A 48 -7.46 -22.16 4.86
C PHE A 48 -8.41 -23.30 5.23
N SER A 49 -9.70 -23.19 4.87
CA SER A 49 -10.72 -24.19 5.18
C SER A 49 -10.46 -25.52 4.48
N LEU A 50 -10.12 -25.50 3.19
CA LEU A 50 -9.73 -26.69 2.44
C LEU A 50 -8.46 -27.32 3.02
N ALA A 51 -7.48 -26.52 3.44
CA ALA A 51 -6.29 -27.02 4.11
C ALA A 51 -6.61 -27.68 5.45
N LEU A 52 -7.53 -27.11 6.24
CA LEU A 52 -7.99 -27.73 7.49
C LEU A 52 -8.60 -29.11 7.23
N VAL A 53 -9.52 -29.21 6.26
CA VAL A 53 -10.13 -30.49 5.88
C VAL A 53 -9.08 -31.47 5.39
N ASN A 54 -8.18 -31.04 4.51
CA ASN A 54 -7.13 -31.89 3.97
C ASN A 54 -6.19 -32.44 5.07
N TYR A 55 -5.67 -31.58 5.95
CA TYR A 55 -4.74 -32.04 6.99
C TYR A 55 -5.43 -32.82 8.13
N ARG A 56 -6.75 -32.69 8.28
CA ARG A 56 -7.55 -33.46 9.25
C ARG A 56 -7.86 -34.87 8.76
N TYR A 57 -8.23 -35.03 7.49
CA TYR A 57 -8.79 -36.30 7.00
C TYR A 57 -7.85 -37.08 6.07
N TYR A 58 -6.86 -36.44 5.45
CA TYR A 58 -6.02 -37.09 4.46
C TYR A 58 -5.11 -38.16 5.11
N PRO A 59 -5.13 -39.43 4.63
CA PRO A 59 -4.42 -40.55 5.26
C PRO A 59 -2.92 -40.35 5.47
N LEU A 60 -2.29 -39.50 4.65
CA LEU A 60 -0.86 -39.22 4.70
C LEU A 60 -0.41 -38.57 6.02
N TRP A 61 -1.30 -37.90 6.75
CA TRP A 61 -0.96 -37.10 7.93
C TRP A 61 -1.59 -37.61 9.23
N GLN A 62 -2.32 -38.72 9.19
CA GLN A 62 -3.09 -39.21 10.34
C GLN A 62 -2.25 -39.51 11.58
N ASN A 63 -0.97 -39.88 11.47
CA ASN A 63 -0.14 -40.13 12.65
C ASN A 63 0.20 -38.82 13.36
N MET A 64 0.48 -37.76 12.59
CA MET A 64 0.71 -36.43 13.14
C MET A 64 -0.58 -35.83 13.73
N ASP A 65 -1.72 -36.02 13.07
CA ASP A 65 -3.02 -35.59 13.60
C ASP A 65 -3.37 -36.32 14.91
N LYS A 66 -3.14 -37.64 15.01
CA LYS A 66 -3.34 -38.37 16.27
C LYS A 66 -2.45 -37.88 17.42
N LEU A 67 -1.20 -37.52 17.10
CA LEU A 67 -0.23 -37.07 18.11
C LEU A 67 -0.46 -35.62 18.55
N LEU A 68 -0.73 -34.73 17.60
CA LEU A 68 -0.72 -33.28 17.82
C LEU A 68 -2.13 -32.66 17.82
N GLY A 69 -3.10 -33.34 17.19
CA GLY A 69 -4.48 -32.90 17.08
C GLY A 69 -4.65 -31.62 16.28
N GLY A 70 -5.65 -30.81 16.67
CA GLY A 70 -6.04 -29.61 15.94
C GLY A 70 -4.93 -28.57 15.74
N SER A 71 -3.91 -28.50 16.61
CA SER A 71 -2.78 -27.58 16.42
C SER A 71 -1.83 -28.01 15.29
N PHE A 72 -1.76 -29.29 14.94
CA PHE A 72 -1.07 -29.69 13.72
C PHE A 72 -1.82 -29.19 12.49
N VAL A 73 -3.12 -29.43 12.45
CA VAL A 73 -3.98 -29.03 11.32
C VAL A 73 -3.95 -27.51 11.14
N ALA A 74 -4.11 -26.74 12.22
CA ALA A 74 -4.05 -25.27 12.20
C ALA A 74 -2.68 -24.75 11.74
N ALA A 75 -1.58 -25.32 12.25
CA ALA A 75 -0.23 -24.92 11.86
C ALA A 75 0.02 -25.13 10.36
N ARG A 76 -0.41 -26.28 9.82
CA ARG A 76 -0.26 -26.62 8.39
C ARG A 76 -1.16 -25.80 7.49
N ALA A 77 -2.40 -25.54 7.90
CA ALA A 77 -3.33 -24.69 7.16
C ALA A 77 -2.83 -23.24 7.10
N ALA A 78 -2.37 -22.69 8.23
CA ALA A 78 -1.80 -21.35 8.27
C ALA A 78 -0.51 -21.24 7.43
N ALA A 79 0.34 -22.28 7.44
CA ALA A 79 1.54 -22.33 6.60
C ALA A 79 1.22 -22.26 5.10
N LEU A 80 0.14 -22.92 4.65
CA LEU A 80 -0.27 -22.87 3.25
C LEU A 80 -0.70 -21.46 2.82
N VAL A 81 -1.47 -20.77 3.68
CA VAL A 81 -1.86 -19.38 3.42
C VAL A 81 -0.63 -18.46 3.41
N LEU A 82 0.30 -18.66 4.34
CA LEU A 82 1.58 -17.93 4.37
C LEU A 82 2.42 -18.15 3.10
N HIS A 83 2.45 -19.37 2.55
CA HIS A 83 3.12 -19.65 1.28
C HIS A 83 2.54 -18.83 0.13
N VAL A 84 1.21 -18.85 -0.03
CA VAL A 84 0.52 -18.13 -1.12
C VAL A 84 0.72 -16.63 -0.97
N ASN A 85 0.48 -16.09 0.22
CA ASN A 85 0.63 -14.66 0.47
C ASN A 85 2.07 -14.18 0.27
N SER A 86 3.04 -14.91 0.79
CA SER A 86 4.45 -14.53 0.64
C SER A 86 4.96 -14.71 -0.80
N ALA A 87 4.38 -15.62 -1.59
CA ALA A 87 4.70 -15.74 -3.02
C ALA A 87 4.17 -14.55 -3.85
N LEU A 88 3.10 -13.89 -3.40
CA LEU A 88 2.46 -12.80 -4.13
C LEU A 88 2.86 -11.41 -3.64
N VAL A 89 3.29 -11.25 -2.39
CA VAL A 89 3.50 -9.94 -1.73
C VAL A 89 4.45 -8.99 -2.46
N LEU A 90 5.39 -9.50 -3.26
CA LEU A 90 6.33 -8.69 -4.04
C LEU A 90 5.72 -8.15 -5.34
N LEU A 91 4.76 -8.85 -5.95
CA LEU A 91 4.19 -8.50 -7.25
C LEU A 91 3.51 -7.13 -7.27
N PRO A 92 2.72 -6.71 -6.26
CA PRO A 92 2.05 -5.41 -6.29
C PRO A 92 3.02 -4.23 -6.09
N ILE A 93 4.23 -4.49 -5.58
CA ILE A 93 5.30 -3.49 -5.47
C ILE A 93 6.11 -3.41 -6.76
N CYS A 94 5.81 -4.27 -7.75
CA CYS A 94 6.42 -4.21 -9.06
C CYS A 94 5.81 -3.08 -9.92
N ARG A 95 6.08 -1.82 -9.57
CA ARG A 95 5.40 -0.64 -10.15
C ARG A 95 5.50 -0.50 -11.67
N THR A 96 6.64 -0.82 -12.28
CA THR A 96 6.82 -0.69 -13.74
C THR A 96 6.02 -1.78 -14.46
N THR A 97 6.07 -3.02 -13.96
CA THR A 97 5.28 -4.13 -14.48
C THR A 97 3.78 -3.85 -14.32
N ILE A 98 3.34 -3.38 -13.14
CA ILE A 98 1.94 -3.00 -12.90
C ILE A 98 1.50 -1.88 -13.85
N SER A 99 2.35 -0.88 -14.09
CA SER A 99 2.08 0.21 -15.02
C SER A 99 1.87 -0.29 -16.46
N TRP A 100 2.67 -1.26 -16.89
CA TRP A 100 2.53 -1.90 -18.20
C TRP A 100 1.26 -2.76 -18.29
N ILE A 101 0.98 -3.58 -17.28
CA ILE A 101 -0.24 -4.42 -17.26
C ILE A 101 -1.50 -3.54 -17.25
N ARG A 102 -1.45 -2.35 -16.64
CA ARG A 102 -2.57 -1.41 -16.60
C ARG A 102 -3.03 -0.93 -17.97
N THR A 103 -2.16 -0.90 -18.99
CA THR A 103 -2.54 -0.51 -20.35
C THR A 103 -3.27 -1.63 -21.11
N THR A 104 -3.29 -2.84 -20.57
CA THR A 104 -3.96 -3.99 -21.16
C THR A 104 -5.45 -4.03 -20.78
N PRO A 105 -6.29 -4.81 -21.50
CA PRO A 105 -7.70 -5.00 -21.16
C PRO A 105 -7.95 -5.53 -19.74
N LEU A 106 -6.94 -6.11 -19.09
CA LEU A 106 -7.02 -6.69 -17.75
C LEU A 106 -7.36 -5.63 -16.68
N ASN A 107 -7.04 -4.36 -16.92
CA ASN A 107 -7.38 -3.25 -16.01
C ASN A 107 -8.91 -3.04 -15.86
N ARG A 108 -9.73 -3.57 -16.77
CA ARG A 108 -11.19 -3.53 -16.63
C ARG A 108 -11.70 -4.42 -15.50
N ILE A 109 -10.96 -5.49 -15.19
CA ILE A 109 -11.33 -6.51 -14.21
C ILE A 109 -10.57 -6.32 -12.91
N ILE A 110 -9.25 -6.12 -12.99
CA ILE A 110 -8.37 -6.01 -11.81
C ILE A 110 -8.01 -4.54 -11.59
N PRO A 111 -8.28 -3.97 -10.40
CA PRO A 111 -7.97 -2.57 -10.11
C PRO A 111 -6.49 -2.37 -9.78
N PHE A 112 -5.62 -2.35 -10.79
CA PHE A 112 -4.17 -2.22 -10.64
C PHE A 112 -3.74 -0.91 -9.97
N ASP A 113 -4.56 0.14 -10.00
CA ASP A 113 -4.32 1.41 -9.31
C ASP A 113 -4.27 1.26 -7.78
N HIS A 114 -4.77 0.15 -7.23
CA HIS A 114 -4.73 -0.18 -5.80
C HIS A 114 -3.68 -1.24 -5.45
N ALA A 115 -2.69 -1.49 -6.30
CA ALA A 115 -1.67 -2.52 -6.08
C ALA A 115 -0.95 -2.38 -4.71
N VAL A 116 -0.58 -1.17 -4.28
CA VAL A 116 0.06 -1.00 -2.96
C VAL A 116 -0.91 -1.16 -1.79
N LEU A 117 -2.20 -0.88 -2.00
CA LEU A 117 -3.21 -1.28 -1.01
C LEU A 117 -3.30 -2.81 -0.92
N PHE A 118 -3.23 -3.52 -2.05
CA PHE A 118 -3.20 -4.97 -2.05
C PHE A 118 -1.95 -5.54 -1.35
N HIS A 119 -0.77 -4.96 -1.56
CA HIS A 119 0.43 -5.33 -0.78
C HIS A 119 0.21 -5.18 0.74
N ARG A 120 -0.46 -4.11 1.19
CA ARG A 120 -0.79 -3.91 2.61
C ARG A 120 -1.78 -4.96 3.12
N VAL A 121 -2.82 -5.29 2.34
CA VAL A 121 -3.81 -6.32 2.70
C VAL A 121 -3.13 -7.69 2.83
N ILE A 122 -2.30 -8.08 1.86
CA ILE A 122 -1.48 -9.29 1.95
C ILE A 122 -0.57 -9.25 3.19
N GLY A 123 0.08 -8.12 3.45
CA GLY A 123 0.93 -7.95 4.63
C GLY A 123 0.19 -8.18 5.94
N TYR A 124 -1.03 -7.66 6.08
CA TYR A 124 -1.86 -7.91 7.26
C TYR A 124 -2.27 -9.39 7.38
N SER A 125 -2.58 -10.05 6.26
CA SER A 125 -2.87 -11.49 6.24
C SER A 125 -1.65 -12.32 6.68
N ILE A 126 -0.44 -11.99 6.19
CA ILE A 126 0.81 -12.64 6.61
C ILE A 126 0.99 -12.52 8.13
N VAL A 127 0.81 -11.33 8.70
CA VAL A 127 0.94 -11.12 10.16
C VAL A 127 -0.09 -11.96 10.94
N LEU A 128 -1.35 -11.99 10.49
CA LEU A 128 -2.41 -12.77 11.13
C LEU A 128 -2.08 -14.28 11.13
N PHE A 129 -1.80 -14.85 9.95
CA PHE A 129 -1.53 -16.28 9.83
C PHE A 129 -0.18 -16.68 10.43
N MET A 130 0.78 -15.76 10.52
CA MET A 130 2.02 -15.97 11.28
C MET A 130 1.72 -16.20 12.76
N PHE A 131 0.86 -15.39 13.39
CA PHE A 131 0.49 -15.61 14.80
C PHE A 131 -0.25 -16.93 15.00
N ILE A 132 -1.20 -17.27 14.12
CA ILE A 132 -1.91 -18.56 14.17
C ILE A 132 -0.92 -19.72 14.04
N HIS A 133 0.00 -19.65 13.08
CA HIS A 133 1.02 -20.66 12.83
C HIS A 133 1.96 -20.83 14.03
N ALA A 134 2.50 -19.73 14.56
CA ALA A 134 3.42 -19.74 15.70
C ALA A 134 2.75 -20.31 16.97
N ALA A 135 1.54 -19.84 17.30
CA ALA A 135 0.79 -20.32 18.46
C ALA A 135 0.49 -21.82 18.36
N ALA A 136 0.09 -22.28 17.18
CA ALA A 136 -0.14 -23.70 16.93
C ALA A 136 1.14 -24.54 17.07
N HIS A 137 2.29 -24.04 16.61
CA HIS A 137 3.59 -24.69 16.80
C HIS A 137 4.05 -24.71 18.25
N TYR A 138 3.79 -23.67 19.05
CA TYR A 138 4.10 -23.68 20.48
C TYR A 138 3.33 -24.77 21.24
N ARG A 139 2.06 -25.00 20.89
CA ARG A 139 1.30 -26.15 21.40
C ARG A 139 1.87 -27.48 20.88
N ASN A 140 2.23 -27.57 19.60
CA ASN A 140 2.82 -28.79 19.04
C ASN A 140 4.13 -29.16 19.75
N TYR A 141 5.01 -28.19 20.05
CA TYR A 141 6.22 -28.43 20.82
C TYR A 141 5.92 -28.98 22.22
N TYR A 142 4.84 -28.54 22.86
CA TYR A 142 4.45 -29.03 24.18
C TYR A 142 3.97 -30.49 24.11
N MET A 143 3.17 -30.83 23.10
CA MET A 143 2.71 -32.21 22.90
C MET A 143 3.86 -33.15 22.55
N VAL A 144 4.80 -32.70 21.71
CA VAL A 144 6.01 -33.46 21.37
C VAL A 144 6.93 -33.64 22.57
N SER A 145 7.09 -32.60 23.40
CA SER A 145 7.86 -32.65 24.65
C SER A 145 7.34 -33.75 25.57
N LYS A 146 6.01 -33.84 25.74
CA LYS A 146 5.38 -34.91 26.52
C LYS A 146 5.52 -36.30 25.90
N ALA A 147 5.34 -36.40 24.57
CA ALA A 147 5.34 -37.69 23.89
C ALA A 147 6.73 -38.33 23.78
N MET A 148 7.78 -37.53 23.71
CA MET A 148 9.17 -38.01 23.56
C MET A 148 10.03 -37.82 24.82
N ASP A 149 9.42 -37.36 25.93
CA ASP A 149 10.11 -37.02 27.18
C ASP A 149 11.35 -36.13 26.98
N VAL A 150 11.23 -35.14 26.09
CA VAL A 150 12.27 -34.14 25.83
C VAL A 150 11.90 -32.82 26.46
N PRO A 151 12.85 -32.09 27.08
CA PRO A 151 12.53 -30.83 27.72
C PRO A 151 12.03 -29.79 26.70
N TYR A 152 10.90 -29.14 27.01
CA TYR A 152 10.21 -28.20 26.12
C TYR A 152 11.13 -27.08 25.60
N TRP A 153 11.99 -26.52 26.45
CA TRP A 153 12.92 -25.45 26.08
C TRP A 153 13.90 -25.87 24.97
N LYS A 154 14.29 -27.16 24.93
CA LYS A 154 15.18 -27.70 23.90
C LYS A 154 14.48 -27.66 22.54
N LEU A 155 13.22 -28.06 22.48
CA LEU A 155 12.41 -27.95 21.26
C LEU A 155 12.25 -26.49 20.81
N LEU A 156 12.09 -25.55 21.76
CA LEU A 156 11.89 -24.14 21.45
C LEU A 156 13.13 -23.42 20.95
N PHE A 157 14.32 -23.73 21.46
CA PHE A 157 15.49 -22.90 21.20
C PHE A 157 16.62 -23.60 20.46
N THR A 158 16.64 -24.94 20.39
CA THR A 158 17.79 -25.65 19.79
C THR A 158 17.46 -26.33 18.47
N THR A 159 16.19 -26.39 18.05
CA THR A 159 15.81 -27.04 16.79
C THR A 159 15.85 -26.05 15.62
N GLY A 160 16.31 -26.50 14.45
CA GLY A 160 16.50 -25.60 13.29
C GLY A 160 15.20 -24.93 12.81
N HIS A 161 14.08 -25.65 12.82
CA HIS A 161 12.77 -25.07 12.52
C HIS A 161 12.36 -24.01 13.56
N SER A 162 12.71 -24.20 14.84
CA SER A 162 12.36 -23.23 15.86
C SER A 162 13.26 -21.99 15.83
N ILE A 163 14.57 -22.14 15.61
CA ILE A 163 15.50 -21.00 15.47
C ILE A 163 15.07 -20.13 14.29
N THR A 164 14.84 -20.75 13.12
CA THR A 164 14.38 -20.02 11.92
C THR A 164 12.99 -19.40 12.12
N GLY A 165 12.07 -20.12 12.79
CA GLY A 165 10.73 -19.62 13.09
C GLY A 165 10.72 -18.40 14.02
N HIS A 166 11.51 -18.40 15.10
CA HIS A 166 11.61 -17.27 16.02
C HIS A 166 12.29 -16.06 15.37
N LEU A 167 13.33 -16.28 14.56
CA LEU A 167 13.96 -15.21 13.80
C LEU A 167 12.97 -14.56 12.82
N MET A 168 12.22 -15.36 12.07
CA MET A 168 11.17 -14.86 11.17
C MET A 168 10.05 -14.14 11.91
N LEU A 169 9.61 -14.66 13.07
CA LEU A 169 8.60 -14.05 13.92
C LEU A 169 9.05 -12.65 14.38
N ALA A 170 10.29 -12.52 14.87
CA ALA A 170 10.84 -11.23 15.29
C ALA A 170 10.91 -10.24 14.12
N ILE A 171 11.42 -10.67 12.96
CA ILE A 171 11.50 -9.84 11.75
C ILE A 171 10.12 -9.37 11.32
N MET A 172 9.14 -10.27 11.27
CA MET A 172 7.79 -9.95 10.80
C MET A 172 7.05 -9.01 11.77
N ILE A 173 7.26 -9.15 13.09
CA ILE A 173 6.74 -8.18 14.07
C ILE A 173 7.34 -6.79 13.82
N ILE A 174 8.66 -6.69 13.64
CA ILE A 174 9.34 -5.43 13.36
C ILE A 174 8.81 -4.80 12.07
N MET A 175 8.72 -5.57 10.99
CA MET A 175 8.21 -5.10 9.70
C MET A 175 6.72 -4.72 9.78
N GLY A 176 5.90 -5.48 10.49
CA GLY A 176 4.47 -5.23 10.65
C GLY A 176 4.17 -3.97 11.46
N VAL A 177 4.91 -3.75 12.55
CA VAL A 177 4.79 -2.55 13.38
C VAL A 177 5.24 -1.31 12.59
N THR A 178 6.44 -1.35 12.01
CA THR A 178 6.99 -0.21 11.25
C THR A 178 6.20 0.08 9.97
N GLY A 179 5.62 -0.94 9.35
CA GLY A 179 4.75 -0.83 8.18
C GLY A 179 3.35 -0.27 8.47
N HIS A 180 2.92 -0.17 9.74
CA HIS A 180 1.62 0.39 10.07
C HIS A 180 1.52 1.85 9.62
N SER A 181 0.43 2.19 8.92
CA SER A 181 0.11 3.54 8.43
C SER A 181 0.45 4.70 9.37
N LYS A 182 0.12 4.61 10.67
CA LYS A 182 0.40 5.65 11.67
C LYS A 182 1.90 5.85 11.93
N ILE A 183 2.66 4.76 11.99
CA ILE A 183 4.11 4.80 12.26
C ILE A 183 4.85 5.21 10.99
N ARG A 184 4.56 4.56 9.85
CA ARG A 184 5.14 4.90 8.55
C ARG A 184 4.91 6.36 8.16
N GLY A 185 3.73 6.91 8.43
CA GLY A 185 3.41 8.31 8.13
C GLY A 185 4.22 9.32 8.93
N LYS A 186 4.67 8.97 10.15
CA LYS A 186 5.50 9.82 11.00
C LYS A 186 7.00 9.57 10.83
N HIS A 187 7.38 8.31 10.62
CA HIS A 187 8.77 7.83 10.60
C HIS A 187 9.02 6.98 9.36
N PHE A 188 9.02 7.61 8.19
CA PHE A 188 9.18 6.91 6.91
C PHE A 188 10.56 6.24 6.77
N ASN A 189 11.65 6.90 7.22
CA ASN A 189 13.00 6.33 7.14
C ASN A 189 13.16 5.06 7.99
N LEU A 190 12.53 5.04 9.18
CA LEU A 190 12.52 3.86 10.05
C LEU A 190 11.82 2.69 9.37
N PHE A 191 10.64 2.96 8.80
CA PHE A 191 9.93 1.99 7.97
C PHE A 191 10.80 1.48 6.83
N TRP A 192 11.36 2.38 6.02
CA TRP A 192 12.13 2.03 4.84
C TRP A 192 13.31 1.11 5.19
N ASN A 193 14.11 1.48 6.19
CA ASN A 193 15.31 0.74 6.58
C ASN A 193 14.96 -0.64 7.15
N LEU A 194 13.98 -0.73 8.04
CA LEU A 194 13.60 -2.00 8.67
C LEU A 194 12.76 -2.89 7.75
N HIS A 195 12.07 -2.34 6.75
CA HIS A 195 11.30 -3.15 5.82
C HIS A 195 12.20 -4.02 4.92
N HIS A 196 13.46 -3.62 4.68
CA HIS A 196 14.45 -4.43 3.94
C HIS A 196 14.81 -5.76 4.62
N LEU A 197 14.46 -5.94 5.90
CA LEU A 197 14.53 -7.24 6.57
C LEU A 197 13.71 -8.33 5.86
N PHE A 198 12.84 -7.97 4.90
CA PHE A 198 12.18 -8.93 4.01
C PHE A 198 13.16 -9.89 3.34
N VAL A 199 14.37 -9.45 2.99
CA VAL A 199 15.40 -10.30 2.36
C VAL A 199 15.78 -11.45 3.30
N LEU A 200 16.02 -11.14 4.57
CA LEU A 200 16.33 -12.14 5.59
C LEU A 200 15.12 -13.03 5.88
N TYR A 201 13.92 -12.46 5.92
CA TYR A 201 12.67 -13.23 6.05
C TYR A 201 12.51 -14.28 4.95
N PHE A 202 12.67 -13.92 3.67
CA PHE A 202 12.57 -14.87 2.55
C PHE A 202 13.67 -15.93 2.57
N ALA A 203 14.89 -15.56 2.96
CA ALA A 203 16.00 -16.50 3.12
C ALA A 203 15.69 -17.54 4.21
N CYS A 204 15.28 -17.09 5.40
CA CYS A 204 14.90 -17.99 6.48
C CYS A 204 13.68 -18.84 6.12
N PHE A 205 12.64 -18.28 5.50
CA PHE A 205 11.45 -19.02 5.10
C PHE A 205 11.78 -20.10 4.06
N SER A 206 12.74 -19.83 3.17
CA SER A 206 13.19 -20.78 2.15
C SER A 206 13.78 -22.06 2.74
N ILE A 207 14.32 -22.03 3.96
CA ILE A 207 14.88 -23.20 4.65
C ILE A 207 14.02 -23.69 5.82
N HIS A 208 13.12 -22.86 6.35
CA HIS A 208 12.32 -23.13 7.55
C HIS A 208 11.54 -24.47 7.48
N GLY A 209 10.98 -24.80 6.31
CA GLY A 209 10.25 -26.05 6.09
C GLY A 209 11.13 -27.30 5.91
N GLY A 210 12.46 -27.16 5.84
CA GLY A 210 13.40 -28.23 5.50
C GLY A 210 13.86 -29.10 6.68
N PHE A 211 13.58 -28.70 7.93
CA PHE A 211 14.08 -29.39 9.14
C PHE A 211 13.26 -30.62 9.57
N CYS A 212 12.32 -31.09 8.74
CA CYS A 212 11.51 -32.29 8.96
C CYS A 212 10.89 -32.46 10.38
N LEU A 213 10.30 -31.40 10.93
CA LEU A 213 9.54 -31.51 12.18
C LEU A 213 8.30 -32.41 12.02
N LEU A 214 7.62 -32.31 10.89
CA LEU A 214 6.36 -32.98 10.61
C LEU A 214 6.58 -34.05 9.55
N LYS A 215 6.33 -35.31 9.90
CA LYS A 215 6.59 -36.48 9.05
C LYS A 215 5.29 -36.97 8.43
N LYS A 216 5.34 -37.33 7.15
CA LYS A 216 4.23 -38.04 6.49
C LYS A 216 4.20 -39.50 6.92
N ASN A 217 3.09 -40.20 6.65
CA ASN A 217 2.89 -41.60 6.98
C ASN A 217 3.54 -42.58 5.97
N LEU A 218 4.03 -42.09 4.82
CA LEU A 218 4.66 -42.92 3.78
C LEU A 218 6.11 -42.46 3.51
N PRO A 219 7.03 -43.36 3.14
CA PRO A 219 8.39 -42.98 2.76
C PRO A 219 8.41 -42.09 1.49
N PRO A 220 9.45 -41.25 1.29
CA PRO A 220 10.44 -40.85 2.29
C PRO A 220 9.81 -39.97 3.38
N TYR A 221 9.81 -40.41 4.64
CA TYR A 221 9.12 -39.75 5.75
C TYR A 221 9.54 -38.28 5.97
N CYS A 222 10.78 -37.99 5.58
CA CYS A 222 11.38 -36.68 5.48
C CYS A 222 11.83 -36.45 4.05
N SER A 223 11.47 -35.30 3.47
CA SER A 223 12.21 -34.74 2.35
C SER A 223 12.98 -33.54 2.89
N THR A 224 14.31 -33.54 2.72
CA THR A 224 15.19 -32.42 3.10
C THR A 224 14.96 -31.16 2.24
N GLY A 225 14.06 -31.24 1.24
CA GLY A 225 13.67 -30.11 0.42
C GLY A 225 12.62 -29.24 1.11
N ALA A 226 13.01 -28.05 1.56
CA ALA A 226 12.05 -27.00 1.87
C ALA A 226 11.27 -26.63 0.59
N ALA A 227 9.94 -26.56 0.64
CA ALA A 227 9.14 -26.32 -0.57
C ALA A 227 8.98 -24.83 -0.92
N PHE A 228 9.11 -23.95 0.07
CA PHE A 228 8.69 -22.55 -0.06
C PHE A 228 9.43 -21.78 -1.16
N TYR A 229 10.74 -22.03 -1.33
CA TYR A 229 11.56 -21.32 -2.32
C TYR A 229 10.99 -21.41 -3.75
N LYS A 230 10.34 -22.53 -4.09
CA LYS A 230 9.75 -22.77 -5.41
C LYS A 230 8.61 -21.80 -5.72
N TYR A 231 7.87 -21.34 -4.70
CA TYR A 231 6.71 -20.49 -4.88
C TYR A 231 7.07 -19.01 -4.99
N TRP A 232 8.08 -18.53 -4.25
CA TRP A 232 8.40 -17.10 -4.23
C TRP A 232 9.49 -16.69 -5.24
N ILE A 233 10.40 -17.60 -5.64
CA ILE A 233 11.49 -17.27 -6.58
C ILE A 233 11.01 -16.58 -7.86
N PRO A 234 9.92 -17.01 -8.54
CA PRO A 234 9.45 -16.32 -9.73
C PRO A 234 9.11 -14.84 -9.47
N SER A 235 8.40 -14.56 -8.37
CA SER A 235 8.08 -13.19 -7.95
C SER A 235 9.33 -12.40 -7.54
N GLY A 236 10.30 -13.06 -6.89
CA GLY A 236 11.57 -12.48 -6.45
C GLY A 236 12.47 -12.10 -7.62
N ILE A 237 12.56 -12.95 -8.64
CA ILE A 237 13.31 -12.67 -9.88
C ILE A 237 12.68 -11.49 -10.62
N LEU A 238 11.35 -11.49 -10.77
CA LEU A 238 10.64 -10.37 -11.41
C LEU A 238 10.89 -9.05 -10.66
N TYR A 239 10.78 -9.08 -9.33
CA TYR A 239 11.06 -7.93 -8.48
C TYR A 239 12.51 -7.43 -8.64
N LEU A 240 13.49 -8.34 -8.64
CA LEU A 240 14.91 -8.02 -8.80
C LEU A 240 15.19 -7.41 -10.17
N PHE A 241 14.69 -8.01 -11.24
CA PHE A 241 14.85 -7.49 -12.60
C PHE A 241 14.25 -6.09 -12.73
N GLU A 242 13.06 -5.88 -12.16
CA GLU A 242 12.42 -4.57 -12.20
C GLU A 242 13.18 -3.52 -11.38
N ARG A 243 13.72 -3.89 -10.20
CA ARG A 243 14.58 -3.01 -9.40
C ARG A 243 15.86 -2.65 -10.18
N LEU A 244 16.52 -3.62 -10.79
CA LEU A 244 17.70 -3.38 -11.61
C LEU A 244 17.40 -2.49 -12.82
N ALA A 245 16.31 -2.77 -13.54
CA ALA A 245 15.89 -1.99 -14.70
C ALA A 245 15.55 -0.53 -14.32
N ARG A 246 14.94 -0.31 -13.14
CA ARG A 246 14.72 1.06 -12.61
C ARG A 246 16.03 1.78 -12.34
N GLU A 247 16.98 1.13 -11.68
CA GLU A 247 18.27 1.73 -11.35
C GLU A 247 19.07 2.08 -12.61
N ILE A 248 19.07 1.19 -13.61
CA ILE A 248 19.69 1.46 -14.92
C ILE A 248 19.03 2.67 -15.59
N ARG A 249 17.69 2.72 -15.65
CA ARG A 249 16.97 3.87 -16.22
C ARG A 249 17.24 5.17 -15.47
N ALA A 250 17.31 5.12 -14.13
CA ALA A 250 17.65 6.25 -13.27
C ALA A 250 19.01 6.83 -13.64
N ASN A 251 20.02 5.96 -13.69
CA ASN A 251 21.40 6.35 -13.93
C ASN A 251 21.62 6.85 -15.36
N VAL A 252 20.99 6.24 -16.36
CA VAL A 252 21.07 6.72 -17.76
C VAL A 252 20.44 8.11 -17.89
N ARG A 253 19.26 8.34 -17.30
CA ARG A 253 18.58 9.65 -17.35
C ARG A 253 19.33 10.72 -16.55
N ALA A 254 19.85 10.37 -15.37
CA ALA A 254 20.60 11.28 -14.51
C ALA A 254 21.86 11.86 -15.17
N LYS A 255 22.54 11.09 -16.03
CA LYS A 255 23.70 11.61 -16.79
C LYS A 255 23.35 12.77 -17.72
N HIS A 256 22.10 12.83 -18.17
CA HIS A 256 21.62 13.81 -19.15
C HIS A 256 20.82 14.96 -18.52
N MET A 257 20.42 14.84 -17.24
CA MET A 257 19.70 15.89 -16.53
C MET A 257 20.65 16.85 -15.81
N ARG A 258 20.64 18.11 -16.25
CA ARG A 258 21.44 19.19 -15.67
C ARG A 258 20.51 20.31 -15.20
N VAL A 259 20.76 20.81 -13.99
CA VAL A 259 20.08 22.00 -13.49
C VAL A 259 20.48 23.18 -14.38
N GLN A 260 19.50 23.78 -15.04
CA GLN A 260 19.66 24.96 -15.89
C GLN A 260 19.49 26.24 -15.07
N LYS A 261 18.46 26.29 -14.23
CA LYS A 261 18.11 27.48 -13.45
C LYS A 261 17.48 27.09 -12.12
N VAL A 262 17.73 27.92 -11.11
CA VAL A 262 17.10 27.83 -9.79
C VAL A 262 16.45 29.18 -9.51
N ILE A 263 15.15 29.18 -9.22
CA ILE A 263 14.35 30.38 -8.96
C ILE A 263 13.73 30.27 -7.56
N LEU A 264 13.76 31.35 -6.82
CA LEU A 264 13.16 31.45 -5.49
C LEU A 264 11.79 32.11 -5.62
N HIS A 265 10.78 31.47 -5.03
CA HIS A 265 9.43 31.99 -4.95
C HIS A 265 9.08 32.31 -3.49
N PRO A 266 8.21 33.31 -3.23
CA PRO A 266 7.72 33.61 -1.88
C PRO A 266 7.12 32.40 -1.17
N GLY A 267 7.13 32.40 0.16
CA GLY A 267 6.59 31.28 0.95
C GLY A 267 7.48 30.04 0.95
N LYS A 268 8.80 30.23 0.86
CA LYS A 268 9.84 29.18 0.91
C LYS A 268 9.66 28.10 -0.16
N VAL A 269 9.35 28.51 -1.39
CA VAL A 269 9.24 27.61 -2.54
C VAL A 269 10.44 27.81 -3.45
N LEU A 270 11.05 26.70 -3.85
CA LEU A 270 12.19 26.61 -4.74
C LEU A 270 11.74 26.01 -6.07
N GLU A 271 11.88 26.75 -7.16
CA GLU A 271 11.70 26.20 -8.51
C GLU A 271 13.06 25.78 -9.06
N VAL A 272 13.18 24.51 -9.44
CA VAL A 272 14.37 23.97 -10.08
C VAL A 272 14.02 23.59 -11.51
N GLN A 273 14.69 24.23 -12.47
CA GLN A 273 14.56 23.95 -13.90
C GLN A 273 15.71 23.07 -14.37
N TYR A 274 15.37 21.97 -15.01
CA TYR A 274 16.29 21.03 -15.62
C TYR A 274 16.25 21.15 -17.14
N HIS A 275 17.42 21.11 -17.77
CA HIS A 275 17.52 21.02 -19.23
C HIS A 275 16.92 19.70 -19.71
N LYS A 276 16.00 19.75 -20.68
CA LYS A 276 15.33 18.57 -21.24
C LYS A 276 16.23 17.87 -22.27
N PRO A 277 16.66 16.62 -22.05
CA PRO A 277 17.52 15.92 -23.00
C PRO A 277 16.73 15.45 -24.23
N MET A 278 17.41 15.24 -25.36
CA MET A 278 16.77 14.75 -26.58
C MET A 278 16.04 13.42 -26.35
N GLY A 279 14.81 13.32 -26.85
CA GLY A 279 13.94 12.15 -26.66
C GLY A 279 13.16 12.12 -25.34
N PHE A 280 13.29 13.16 -24.51
CA PHE A 280 12.52 13.28 -23.26
C PHE A 280 11.07 13.71 -23.54
N LYS A 281 10.12 12.84 -23.21
CA LYS A 281 8.69 13.13 -23.30
C LYS A 281 8.11 13.20 -21.89
N SER A 282 7.56 14.36 -21.53
CA SER A 282 6.76 14.57 -20.32
C SER A 282 5.29 14.72 -20.71
N LEU A 283 4.40 14.38 -19.79
CA LEU A 283 2.96 14.65 -19.87
C LEU A 283 2.57 15.60 -18.74
N ALA A 284 1.57 16.45 -18.98
CA ALA A 284 1.07 17.37 -17.96
C ALA A 284 0.57 16.61 -16.72
N GLY A 285 0.94 17.08 -15.53
CA GLY A 285 0.57 16.45 -14.26
C GLY A 285 1.34 15.17 -13.91
N GLN A 286 2.41 14.83 -14.65
CA GLN A 286 3.40 13.84 -14.20
C GLN A 286 4.14 14.35 -12.97
N TYR A 287 4.71 13.42 -12.20
CA TYR A 287 5.62 13.74 -11.13
C TYR A 287 6.88 12.86 -11.28
N ALA A 288 7.99 13.26 -10.69
CA ALA A 288 9.24 12.50 -10.73
C ALA A 288 9.82 12.35 -9.33
N PHE A 289 10.59 11.29 -9.12
CA PHE A 289 11.40 11.15 -7.93
C PHE A 289 12.75 11.81 -8.15
N LEU A 290 13.10 12.69 -7.22
CA LEU A 290 14.35 13.41 -7.21
C LEU A 290 15.27 12.81 -6.15
N ASN A 291 16.49 12.48 -6.55
CA ASN A 291 17.59 12.15 -5.65
C ASN A 291 18.73 13.14 -5.87
N CYS A 292 19.27 13.66 -4.78
CA CYS A 292 20.45 14.51 -4.81
C CYS A 292 21.57 13.80 -4.04
N PRO A 293 22.52 13.14 -4.73
CA PRO A 293 23.60 12.40 -4.06
C PRO A 293 24.45 13.25 -3.12
N THR A 294 24.52 14.57 -3.34
CA THR A 294 25.19 15.52 -2.44
C THR A 294 24.48 15.68 -1.09
N VAL A 295 23.17 15.41 -1.03
CA VAL A 295 22.37 15.45 0.19
C VAL A 295 22.22 14.04 0.78
N SER A 296 21.81 13.08 -0.05
CA SER A 296 21.64 11.69 0.33
C SER A 296 21.66 10.80 -0.92
N THR A 297 22.41 9.70 -0.87
CA THR A 297 22.45 8.68 -1.93
C THR A 297 21.23 7.75 -1.92
N GLU A 298 20.48 7.71 -0.81
CA GLU A 298 19.42 6.73 -0.60
C GLU A 298 18.01 7.34 -0.66
N GLN A 299 17.88 8.63 -0.35
CA GLN A 299 16.57 9.28 -0.26
C GLN A 299 16.07 9.75 -1.63
N TRP A 300 14.88 9.30 -2.01
CA TRP A 300 14.19 9.69 -3.24
C TRP A 300 12.88 10.39 -2.88
N HIS A 301 12.69 11.62 -3.35
CA HIS A 301 11.52 12.43 -3.01
C HIS A 301 10.65 12.71 -4.24
N PRO A 302 9.33 12.44 -4.19
CA PRO A 302 8.43 12.71 -5.31
C PRO A 302 8.08 14.20 -5.39
N PHE A 303 8.19 14.78 -6.59
CA PHE A 303 7.74 16.15 -6.88
C PHE A 303 7.01 16.19 -8.23
N THR A 304 5.93 16.96 -8.30
CA THR A 304 5.17 17.17 -9.55
C THR A 304 5.95 18.01 -10.53
N LEU A 305 5.89 17.64 -11.82
CA LEU A 305 6.39 18.46 -12.92
C LEU A 305 5.43 19.62 -13.13
N THR A 306 5.94 20.84 -12.98
CA THR A 306 5.15 22.08 -13.14
C THR A 306 5.25 22.67 -14.54
N SER A 307 6.28 22.31 -15.30
CA SER A 307 6.48 22.70 -16.69
C SER A 307 5.49 22.01 -17.63
N ALA A 308 5.09 22.70 -18.69
CA ALA A 308 4.27 22.11 -19.74
C ALA A 308 5.09 21.12 -20.61
N PRO A 309 4.47 20.09 -21.21
CA PRO A 309 5.15 19.14 -22.10
C PRO A 309 5.89 19.78 -23.28
N GLU A 310 5.42 20.94 -23.74
CA GLU A 310 5.93 21.67 -24.90
C GLU A 310 7.17 22.51 -24.56
N GLU A 311 7.45 22.75 -23.29
CA GLU A 311 8.60 23.54 -22.86
C GLU A 311 9.93 22.77 -23.05
N ASP A 312 11.00 23.51 -23.34
CA ASP A 312 12.37 22.99 -23.53
C ASP A 312 13.09 22.65 -22.22
N TYR A 313 12.42 22.87 -21.08
CA TYR A 313 12.91 22.58 -19.75
C TYR A 313 11.87 21.82 -18.95
N VAL A 314 12.32 21.16 -17.88
CA VAL A 314 11.46 20.47 -16.92
C VAL A 314 11.61 21.18 -15.58
N SER A 315 10.51 21.72 -15.05
CA SER A 315 10.53 22.44 -13.77
C SER A 315 9.79 21.68 -12.67
N MET A 316 10.26 21.86 -11.43
CA MET A 316 9.62 21.35 -10.23
C MET A 316 9.58 22.45 -9.18
N HIS A 317 8.42 22.64 -8.55
CA HIS A 317 8.26 23.55 -7.41
C HIS A 317 8.32 22.77 -6.11
N ILE A 318 9.34 23.04 -5.30
CA ILE A 318 9.67 22.32 -4.08
C ILE A 318 9.51 23.26 -2.89
N ARG A 319 8.56 22.98 -2.00
CA ARG A 319 8.43 23.72 -0.75
C ARG A 319 9.46 23.24 0.27
N VAL A 320 10.19 24.17 0.88
CA VAL A 320 11.26 23.88 1.85
C VAL A 320 10.68 23.72 3.26
N THR A 321 10.25 22.50 3.61
CA THR A 321 9.63 22.20 4.93
C THR A 321 10.33 21.11 5.73
N GLY A 322 10.94 20.12 5.06
CA GLY A 322 11.63 18.99 5.68
C GLY A 322 13.15 19.17 5.76
N ASP A 323 13.78 18.25 6.48
CA ASP A 323 15.23 18.07 6.60
C ASP A 323 15.90 17.92 5.23
N TRP A 324 15.41 16.99 4.40
CA TRP A 324 15.95 16.78 3.05
C TRP A 324 15.75 17.99 2.16
N THR A 325 14.56 18.60 2.14
CA THR A 325 14.29 19.77 1.29
C THR A 325 15.13 20.98 1.69
N ARG A 326 15.44 21.14 2.98
CA ARG A 326 16.32 22.20 3.49
C ARG A 326 17.76 21.95 3.07
N ALA A 327 18.24 20.71 3.23
CA ALA A 327 19.58 20.33 2.79
C ALA A 327 19.74 20.46 1.26
N PHE A 328 18.72 20.08 0.49
CA PHE A 328 18.67 20.24 -0.97
C PHE A 328 18.70 21.70 -1.40
N SER A 329 17.88 22.55 -0.76
CA SER A 329 17.90 24.00 -0.97
C SER A 329 19.29 24.59 -0.72
N ASN A 330 19.90 24.26 0.43
CA ASN A 330 21.25 24.69 0.78
C ASN A 330 22.29 24.17 -0.23
N ALA A 331 22.15 22.94 -0.71
CA ALA A 331 23.02 22.35 -1.72
C ALA A 331 22.88 23.03 -3.10
N LEU A 332 21.76 23.67 -3.40
CA LEU A 332 21.58 24.50 -4.59
C LEU A 332 22.02 25.96 -4.38
N GLY A 333 22.51 26.30 -3.19
CA GLY A 333 22.90 27.67 -2.83
C GLY A 333 21.71 28.57 -2.48
N ALA A 334 20.51 28.00 -2.35
CA ALA A 334 19.32 28.71 -1.91
C ALA A 334 19.22 28.62 -0.39
N ARG A 335 19.69 29.66 0.31
CA ARG A 335 19.67 29.75 1.77
C ARG A 335 18.52 30.63 2.24
N GLU A 336 18.12 30.47 3.51
CA GLU A 336 17.00 31.23 4.12
C GLU A 336 17.17 32.76 4.00
N GLU A 337 18.40 33.26 3.97
CA GLU A 337 18.72 34.67 3.77
C GLU A 337 18.25 35.20 2.42
N HIS A 338 18.28 34.37 1.37
CA HIS A 338 17.82 34.75 0.03
C HIS A 338 16.30 34.92 -0.04
N TRP A 339 15.53 34.11 0.70
CA TRP A 339 14.07 34.29 0.79
C TRP A 339 13.70 35.54 1.58
N LYS A 340 14.41 35.83 2.68
CA LYS A 340 14.19 37.08 3.43
C LYS A 340 14.46 38.32 2.57
N ALA A 341 15.52 38.27 1.75
CA ALA A 341 15.83 39.35 0.81
C ALA A 341 14.74 39.50 -0.27
N LEU A 342 14.23 38.38 -0.80
CA LEU A 342 13.15 38.37 -1.78
C LEU A 342 11.85 38.96 -1.21
N GLU A 343 11.43 38.53 -0.03
CA GLU A 343 10.23 39.05 0.64
C GLU A 343 10.34 40.56 0.87
N LYS A 344 11.49 41.03 1.38
CA LYS A 344 11.76 42.47 1.55
C LYS A 344 11.71 43.26 0.23
N SER A 345 12.16 42.67 -0.87
CA SER A 345 12.10 43.33 -2.18
C SER A 345 10.68 43.49 -2.70
N LEU A 346 9.82 42.50 -2.45
CA LEU A 346 8.41 42.51 -2.86
C LEU A 346 7.60 43.50 -2.01
N ASP A 347 7.82 43.50 -0.69
CA ASP A 347 7.18 44.47 0.22
C ASP A 347 7.59 45.92 -0.09
N GLY A 348 8.84 46.11 -0.55
CA GLY A 348 9.35 47.41 -0.96
C GLY A 348 8.79 47.92 -2.30
N GLU A 349 8.36 47.02 -3.19
CA GLU A 349 7.81 47.36 -4.51
C GLU A 349 6.31 47.73 -4.42
N ASP A 350 5.55 47.05 -3.56
CA ASP A 350 4.15 47.43 -3.25
C ASP A 350 4.07 48.87 -2.69
N SER A 351 5.04 49.29 -1.86
CA SER A 351 5.09 50.67 -1.34
C SER A 351 5.44 51.76 -2.37
N ARG A 352 5.93 51.37 -3.56
CA ARG A 352 6.27 52.31 -4.66
C ARG A 352 5.23 52.34 -5.77
N SER A 353 4.32 51.37 -5.83
CA SER A 353 3.35 51.25 -6.93
C SER A 353 1.99 51.93 -6.67
N GLU A 354 1.81 52.54 -5.50
CA GLU A 354 0.57 53.23 -5.11
C GLU A 354 0.48 54.67 -5.71
N SER A 355 0.71 54.80 -7.02
CA SER A 355 0.40 56.03 -7.77
C SER A 355 -0.03 55.73 -9.19
N THR A 356 -1.23 55.14 -9.36
CA THR A 356 -2.16 55.41 -10.48
C THR A 356 -3.42 54.54 -10.35
N PRO A 357 -4.63 55.09 -10.53
CA PRO A 357 -5.84 54.29 -10.55
C PRO A 357 -5.91 53.50 -11.86
N LYS A 358 -5.71 52.19 -11.82
CA LYS A 358 -5.96 51.30 -12.96
C LYS A 358 -7.47 51.04 -13.08
N LYS A 359 -8.03 51.36 -14.26
CA LYS A 359 -9.37 50.97 -14.72
C LYS A 359 -9.63 49.48 -14.50
N ASP A 360 -10.85 49.16 -14.08
CA ASP A 360 -11.34 47.80 -13.87
C ASP A 360 -11.19 46.91 -15.13
N PRO A 361 -10.74 45.66 -14.99
CA PRO A 361 -10.76 44.69 -16.08
C PRO A 361 -12.20 44.15 -16.32
N PRO A 362 -12.53 43.73 -17.57
CA PRO A 362 -13.87 43.26 -17.92
C PRO A 362 -14.25 41.94 -17.22
N PRO A 363 -15.55 41.69 -16.98
CA PRO A 363 -16.02 40.64 -16.09
C PRO A 363 -16.13 39.30 -16.80
N LEU A 364 -15.02 38.56 -16.98
CA LEU A 364 -15.06 37.19 -17.52
C LEU A 364 -14.03 36.21 -16.91
N LEU A 365 -13.64 36.39 -15.64
CA LEU A 365 -12.92 35.36 -14.90
C LEU A 365 -13.56 35.19 -13.52
N GLN A 366 -14.21 34.05 -13.31
CA GLN A 366 -14.73 33.69 -11.99
C GLN A 366 -13.57 33.55 -11.00
N PRO A 367 -13.66 34.11 -9.79
CA PRO A 367 -12.63 33.95 -8.78
C PRO A 367 -12.64 32.49 -8.27
N LEU A 368 -11.54 31.76 -8.48
CA LEU A 368 -11.34 30.44 -7.90
C LEU A 368 -10.75 30.57 -6.47
N PRO A 369 -11.10 29.67 -5.52
CA PRO A 369 -10.67 29.77 -4.12
C PRO A 369 -9.16 29.59 -3.95
N ARG A 370 -8.52 30.44 -3.14
CA ARG A 370 -7.07 30.42 -2.86
C ARG A 370 -6.68 29.30 -1.88
N ASP A 371 -6.26 28.14 -2.37
CA ASP A 371 -5.55 27.12 -1.56
C ASP A 371 -4.25 26.62 -2.26
N SER A 372 -3.09 27.04 -1.76
CA SER A 372 -1.81 27.11 -2.50
C SER A 372 -1.02 25.81 -2.73
N VAL A 373 -1.51 24.64 -2.31
CA VAL A 373 -0.76 23.37 -2.42
C VAL A 373 -1.37 22.40 -3.46
N ALA A 374 -2.63 22.60 -3.85
CA ALA A 374 -3.33 21.71 -4.78
C ALA A 374 -3.18 22.11 -6.27
N TYR A 375 -2.57 23.27 -6.57
CA TYR A 375 -2.48 23.83 -7.93
C TYR A 375 -1.30 23.37 -8.77
N THR A 376 -0.31 22.68 -8.17
CA THR A 376 0.92 22.25 -8.86
C THR A 376 0.63 21.42 -10.13
N PRO A 377 -0.34 20.48 -10.16
CA PRO A 377 -0.73 19.77 -11.39
C PRO A 377 -1.56 20.62 -12.36
N MET A 378 -2.24 21.67 -11.87
CA MET A 378 -3.08 22.56 -12.67
C MET A 378 -2.26 23.62 -13.41
N MET A 379 -1.14 24.08 -12.84
CA MET A 379 -0.22 25.02 -13.48
C MET A 379 0.32 24.47 -14.81
N ALA A 380 0.72 23.19 -14.86
CA ALA A 380 1.14 22.53 -16.09
C ALA A 380 0.05 22.48 -17.18
N ARG A 381 -1.23 22.69 -16.82
CA ARG A 381 -2.38 22.77 -17.74
C ARG A 381 -2.73 24.20 -18.15
N SER A 382 -2.30 25.22 -17.41
CA SER A 382 -2.70 26.62 -17.60
C SER A 382 -1.56 27.54 -18.05
N SER A 383 -0.32 27.06 -18.09
CA SER A 383 0.86 27.88 -18.41
C SER A 383 0.96 28.17 -19.91
N GLY A 384 0.26 29.22 -20.33
CA GLY A 384 0.42 29.87 -21.62
C GLY A 384 0.14 31.35 -21.48
N MET A 385 0.92 32.07 -20.66
CA MET A 385 1.18 33.52 -20.73
C MET A 385 1.89 34.05 -19.47
N MET A 386 2.87 34.92 -19.71
CA MET A 386 3.63 35.79 -18.79
C MET A 386 4.81 35.19 -18.00
N ALA A 387 6.00 35.74 -18.27
CA ALA A 387 7.21 35.62 -17.47
C ALA A 387 7.89 36.99 -17.37
N PRO A 388 8.42 37.37 -16.20
CA PRO A 388 9.61 38.21 -16.14
C PRO A 388 10.78 37.48 -15.47
N HIS A 389 11.96 38.01 -15.81
CA HIS A 389 13.25 37.36 -15.79
C HIS A 389 14.07 37.82 -14.58
N GLN A 390 14.51 36.91 -13.71
CA GLN A 390 15.78 37.05 -12.99
C GLN A 390 16.47 35.68 -12.92
N SER A 391 17.77 35.64 -13.26
CA SER A 391 18.56 34.42 -13.38
C SER A 391 19.86 34.53 -12.58
N GLY A 392 19.94 33.78 -11.47
CA GLY A 392 21.22 33.46 -10.84
C GLY A 392 21.86 32.25 -11.53
N ARG A 393 23.17 32.32 -11.80
CA ARG A 393 23.94 31.27 -12.48
C ARG A 393 24.14 30.09 -11.51
N ALA A 394 23.43 28.99 -11.72
CA ALA A 394 23.51 27.81 -10.87
C ALA A 394 24.86 27.08 -11.05
N SER A 395 25.51 26.76 -9.92
CA SER A 395 26.71 25.94 -9.83
C SER A 395 26.47 24.55 -10.44
N ARG A 396 27.40 24.05 -11.27
CA ARG A 396 27.38 22.70 -11.87
C ARG A 396 27.36 21.63 -10.76
N ARG A 397 26.17 21.21 -10.32
CA ARG A 397 26.01 20.11 -9.36
C ARG A 397 25.13 19.01 -9.96
N ARG A 398 25.63 17.76 -9.94
CA ARG A 398 24.92 16.60 -10.49
C ARG A 398 23.74 16.28 -9.58
N THR A 399 22.53 16.35 -10.13
CA THR A 399 21.33 15.84 -9.47
C THR A 399 20.82 14.66 -10.27
N THR A 400 20.39 13.59 -9.59
CA THR A 400 19.91 12.36 -10.21
C THR A 400 18.39 12.39 -10.21
N MET A 401 17.78 12.56 -11.37
CA MET A 401 16.31 12.60 -11.49
C MET A 401 15.80 11.28 -12.08
N LEU A 402 14.94 10.59 -11.34
CA LEU A 402 14.20 9.42 -11.82
C LEU A 402 12.76 9.85 -12.08
N LEU A 403 12.41 10.07 -13.35
CA LEU A 403 10.99 10.16 -13.69
C LEU A 403 10.31 8.82 -13.52
N VAL A 404 9.27 8.84 -12.71
CA VAL A 404 8.29 7.78 -12.61
C VAL A 404 7.12 8.17 -13.51
N ASP A 405 6.66 7.20 -14.28
CA ASP A 405 5.54 7.37 -15.19
C ASP A 405 4.25 7.72 -14.42
N GLN A 406 3.22 8.27 -15.09
CA GLN A 406 1.98 8.85 -14.51
C GLN A 406 1.18 7.97 -13.54
N THR A 407 1.56 6.72 -13.32
CA THR A 407 0.74 5.66 -12.72
C THR A 407 0.65 5.71 -11.20
N ASP A 408 1.54 6.43 -10.52
CA ASP A 408 1.56 6.53 -9.05
C ASP A 408 0.70 7.72 -8.50
N ASN A 409 -0.07 8.41 -9.36
CA ASN A 409 -0.90 9.58 -8.99
C ASN A 409 -1.99 9.29 -7.93
N ALA A 410 -2.46 8.04 -7.83
CA ALA A 410 -3.45 7.63 -6.83
C ALA A 410 -2.84 7.42 -5.43
N GLU A 411 -1.55 7.05 -5.34
CA GLU A 411 -0.90 6.71 -4.09
C GLU A 411 -0.41 7.95 -3.31
N PHE A 412 -0.01 9.02 -4.01
CA PHE A 412 0.38 10.30 -3.40
C PHE A 412 -0.79 10.94 -2.64
N ARG A 413 -2.01 10.92 -3.22
CA ARG A 413 -3.24 11.38 -2.55
C ARG A 413 -3.62 10.51 -1.34
N ALA A 414 -3.26 9.22 -1.36
CA ALA A 414 -3.56 8.28 -0.28
C ALA A 414 -2.50 8.28 0.85
N ALA A 415 -1.25 8.64 0.56
CA ALA A 415 -0.16 8.71 1.53
C ALA A 415 -0.05 10.07 2.24
N HIS A 416 -0.55 11.13 1.60
CA HIS A 416 -0.61 12.49 2.15
C HIS A 416 -2.04 13.04 2.01
N PRO A 417 -3.00 12.60 2.85
CA PRO A 417 -4.30 13.24 2.91
C PRO A 417 -4.12 14.71 3.30
N ASN A 418 -4.73 15.62 2.53
CA ASN A 418 -4.80 17.03 2.91
C ASN A 418 -5.38 17.13 4.33
N PRO A 419 -4.68 17.78 5.28
CA PRO A 419 -5.19 17.94 6.65
C PRO A 419 -6.42 18.86 6.77
N PHE A 420 -7.00 19.32 5.65
CA PHE A 420 -8.11 20.28 5.62
C PHE A 420 -9.36 19.82 4.84
N SER A 421 -9.49 18.55 4.45
CA SER A 421 -10.75 18.09 3.81
C SER A 421 -11.87 17.70 4.80
N SER A 422 -11.74 18.00 6.10
CA SER A 422 -12.81 17.84 7.08
C SER A 422 -13.39 19.20 7.50
N ASN A 423 -13.87 19.98 6.53
CA ASN A 423 -14.83 21.05 6.79
C ASN A 423 -15.44 21.51 5.45
N ASN A 424 -16.41 20.76 4.96
CA ASN A 424 -17.45 21.33 4.11
C ASN A 424 -18.80 20.73 4.53
N GLY A 425 -19.65 21.63 5.02
CA GLY A 425 -21.05 21.51 5.43
C GLY A 425 -21.72 20.14 5.36
N THR A 426 -21.88 19.52 6.53
CA THR A 426 -23.04 18.67 6.77
C THR A 426 -24.28 19.56 6.96
N PRO A 427 -25.37 19.40 6.18
CA PRO A 427 -26.63 20.00 6.54
C PRO A 427 -27.16 19.28 7.79
N ARG A 428 -27.51 20.07 8.81
CA ARG A 428 -28.20 19.62 10.02
C ARG A 428 -29.41 18.77 9.64
N GLY A 429 -29.32 17.47 9.92
CA GLY A 429 -30.40 16.50 9.84
C GLY A 429 -30.38 15.63 11.09
N SER A 430 -31.27 15.96 12.01
CA SER A 430 -31.51 15.34 13.31
C SER A 430 -31.87 13.85 13.23
N GLY A 431 -31.36 13.08 14.19
CA GLY A 431 -32.08 11.98 14.84
C GLY A 431 -32.11 10.63 14.12
N LEU A 432 -31.22 9.71 14.50
CA LEU A 432 -31.59 8.29 14.72
C LEU A 432 -30.51 7.41 15.37
N VAL A 433 -29.28 7.92 15.61
CA VAL A 433 -28.16 7.07 16.08
C VAL A 433 -27.85 7.21 17.59
N SER A 434 -28.55 8.08 18.33
CA SER A 434 -28.36 8.23 19.78
C SER A 434 -29.27 7.36 20.66
N ARG A 435 -30.07 6.43 20.10
CA ARG A 435 -31.04 5.60 20.85
C ARG A 435 -30.69 4.12 21.00
N LEU A 436 -29.45 3.71 20.78
CA LEU A 436 -29.02 2.31 20.96
C LEU A 436 -27.90 2.10 22.00
N SER A 437 -27.57 3.12 22.80
CA SER A 437 -26.54 3.04 23.85
C SER A 437 -27.09 3.23 25.27
N GLN A 438 -28.39 2.99 25.49
CA GLN A 438 -29.05 3.18 26.80
C GLN A 438 -29.72 1.91 27.36
N TYR A 439 -29.43 0.71 26.84
CA TYR A 439 -30.04 -0.54 27.31
C TYR A 439 -29.07 -1.59 27.88
N LEU A 440 -27.79 -1.28 28.12
CA LEU A 440 -26.81 -2.28 28.59
C LEU A 440 -25.93 -1.87 29.78
N THR A 441 -26.48 -1.11 30.73
CA THR A 441 -25.85 -0.96 32.05
C THR A 441 -26.90 -0.69 33.13
N GLY A 442 -27.16 -1.66 34.02
CA GLY A 442 -27.79 -1.40 35.32
C GLY A 442 -28.54 -2.55 35.97
N GLY A 443 -27.89 -3.23 36.93
CA GLY A 443 -28.49 -3.85 38.14
C GLY A 443 -28.97 -5.31 38.01
N MET A 444 -28.23 -6.32 38.49
CA MET A 444 -28.02 -6.80 39.87
C MET A 444 -29.13 -7.72 40.45
N LEU A 445 -28.66 -8.94 40.81
CA LEU A 445 -29.00 -9.79 41.98
C LEU A 445 -29.98 -10.98 41.87
N SER A 446 -29.44 -12.11 42.34
CA SER A 446 -30.03 -13.23 43.12
C SER A 446 -30.50 -14.52 42.42
N GLY A 447 -29.83 -15.63 42.80
CA GLY A 447 -30.52 -16.82 43.33
C GLY A 447 -30.74 -18.03 42.41
N PRO A 448 -30.31 -19.26 42.79
CA PRO A 448 -30.24 -20.43 41.90
C PRO A 448 -31.43 -21.39 42.06
N THR A 449 -31.69 -22.26 41.04
CA THR A 449 -31.99 -23.70 41.21
C THR A 449 -32.33 -24.44 39.90
N THR A 450 -31.76 -25.65 39.79
CA THR A 450 -32.29 -26.92 39.24
C THR A 450 -32.51 -27.17 37.72
N ALA A 451 -31.74 -28.16 37.26
CA ALA A 451 -31.96 -29.21 36.27
C ALA A 451 -33.37 -29.43 35.67
N VAL A 452 -33.42 -29.90 34.40
CA VAL A 452 -34.01 -31.18 33.98
C VAL A 452 -33.70 -31.45 32.49
N SER A 453 -33.50 -32.73 32.20
CA SER A 453 -33.22 -33.40 30.93
C SER A 453 -34.41 -33.44 29.94
N ASN A 454 -34.10 -33.86 28.70
CA ASN A 454 -34.86 -34.73 27.76
C ASN A 454 -34.59 -34.22 26.33
N GLY A 455 -34.00 -34.94 25.38
CA GLY A 455 -34.00 -36.39 25.13
C GLY A 455 -35.02 -36.71 24.05
N TRP A 456 -34.63 -36.65 22.76
CA TRP A 456 -35.34 -37.30 21.65
C TRP A 456 -34.35 -37.79 20.60
N THR A 457 -34.06 -39.09 20.68
CA THR A 457 -33.55 -39.94 19.61
C THR A 457 -34.72 -40.46 18.78
N THR A 458 -34.62 -40.42 17.45
CA THR A 458 -35.26 -41.48 16.63
C THR A 458 -34.40 -41.82 15.42
N THR A 459 -34.19 -43.12 15.29
CA THR A 459 -33.39 -43.88 14.34
C THR A 459 -34.21 -44.18 13.08
N THR A 460 -33.57 -44.21 11.91
CA THR A 460 -33.92 -45.17 10.84
C THR A 460 -32.68 -45.54 10.02
N ARG A 461 -32.58 -46.83 9.71
CA ARG A 461 -31.43 -47.61 9.22
C ARG A 461 -31.93 -48.46 8.06
N SER A 462 -31.20 -48.52 6.93
CA SER A 462 -31.17 -49.64 5.95
C SER A 462 -30.38 -49.17 4.70
N THR A 463 -29.12 -49.58 4.47
CA THR A 463 -28.58 -50.83 3.86
C THR A 463 -28.55 -50.87 2.32
N MET A 464 -27.43 -51.44 1.81
CA MET A 464 -27.14 -51.96 0.45
C MET A 464 -26.72 -50.90 -0.60
N THR A 465 -25.69 -51.06 -1.47
CA THR A 465 -24.88 -52.21 -1.91
C THR A 465 -23.59 -51.74 -2.63
N THR A 466 -22.61 -52.65 -2.64
CA THR A 466 -21.32 -52.80 -3.33
C THR A 466 -21.26 -52.53 -4.86
N ALA A 467 -20.14 -51.99 -5.36
CA ALA A 467 -19.41 -52.38 -6.60
C ALA A 467 -18.20 -51.42 -6.82
N MET A 468 -16.97 -51.78 -6.45
CA MET A 468 -15.91 -52.44 -7.24
C MET A 468 -15.41 -51.70 -8.51
N PHE A 469 -14.11 -51.36 -8.44
CA PHE A 469 -13.15 -51.07 -9.50
C PHE A 469 -13.06 -52.18 -10.56
N SER A 470 -12.68 -51.85 -11.81
CA SER A 470 -11.57 -52.52 -12.52
C SER A 470 -11.37 -52.02 -13.97
N SER A 471 -10.11 -52.11 -14.42
CA SER A 471 -9.53 -52.04 -15.76
C SER A 471 -9.11 -50.66 -16.28
N GLY A 472 -7.90 -50.44 -16.80
CA GLY A 472 -6.76 -51.35 -16.98
C GLY A 472 -5.76 -50.81 -18.03
N ALA A 473 -4.53 -51.36 -17.98
CA ALA A 473 -3.48 -51.42 -19.02
C ALA A 473 -2.76 -50.09 -19.42
N GLN A 474 -1.47 -49.94 -19.10
CA GLN A 474 -0.26 -50.45 -19.79
C GLN A 474 0.07 -49.71 -21.11
N SER A 475 1.06 -48.81 -21.09
CA SER A 475 2.44 -49.06 -21.57
C SER A 475 3.37 -47.98 -21.05
#